data_AF-A0A2E6KGY1-F1
#
_entry.id   AF-A0A2E6KGY1-F1
#
_cell.length_a   1.000
_cell.length_b   1.000
_cell.length_c   1.000
_cell.angle_alpha   90.00
_cell.angle_beta   90.00
_cell.angle_gamma   90.00
#
_symmetry.space_group_name_H-M   'P 1'
#
loop_
_entity.id
_entity.type
_entity.pdbx_description
1 polymer ?
#
loop_
_entity_poly.entity_id
_entity_poly.type
_entity_poly.pdbx_seq_one_letter_code
_entity_poly.pdbx_strand_id
1 'polypeptide(L)' 'MDNNSFEDKLKELEKTVRKLEEEELTLDQSKILYKEGIRLAKECNKLLNETELEITELKKEIENTDLQD' A
#
# COMPACT_ATOMS: atom_id res chain seq x y z
N MET A 1 -9.59 13.60 -7.56
CA MET A 1 -9.33 12.42 -6.72
C MET A 1 -7.84 12.22 -6.72
N ASP A 2 -7.23 12.12 -5.56
CA ASP A 2 -5.78 12.11 -5.40
C ASP A 2 -5.28 10.67 -5.57
N ASN A 3 -4.85 10.32 -6.79
CA ASN A 3 -4.43 8.96 -7.20
C ASN A 3 -3.22 8.41 -6.41
N ASN A 4 -2.70 9.15 -5.44
CA ASN A 4 -1.62 8.74 -4.56
C ASN A 4 -2.08 8.23 -3.19
N SER A 5 -3.38 8.31 -2.87
CA SER A 5 -3.92 7.80 -1.60
C SER A 5 -3.70 6.28 -1.45
N PHE A 6 -3.65 5.81 -0.21
CA PHE A 6 -3.56 4.38 0.08
C PHE A 6 -4.78 3.64 -0.48
N GLU A 7 -5.98 4.20 -0.30
CA GLU A 7 -7.24 3.63 -0.74
C GLU A 7 -7.30 3.47 -2.26
N ASP A 8 -6.82 4.46 -3.01
CA ASP A 8 -6.78 4.37 -4.47
C ASP A 8 -5.78 3.32 -4.94
N LYS A 9 -4.59 3.25 -4.34
CA LYS A 9 -3.59 2.21 -4.68
C LYS A 9 -4.07 0.81 -4.34
N LEU A 10 -4.73 0.65 -3.18
CA LEU A 10 -5.32 -0.62 -2.77
C LEU A 10 -6.42 -1.04 -3.76
N LYS A 11 -7.27 -0.11 -4.17
CA LYS A 11 -8.33 -0.36 -5.15
C LYS A 11 -7.78 -0.79 -6.51
N GLU A 12 -6.68 -0.19 -6.98
CA GLU A 12 -6.01 -0.63 -8.21
C GLU A 12 -5.34 -2.00 -8.06
N LEU A 13 -4.77 -2.30 -6.89
CA LEU A 13 -4.22 -3.63 -6.59
C LEU A 13 -5.32 -4.69 -6.65
N GLU A 14 -6.46 -4.46 -5.99
CA GLU A 14 -7.60 -5.38 -6.04
C GLU A 14 -8.13 -5.59 -7.45
N LYS A 15 -8.21 -4.52 -8.27
CA LYS A 15 -8.57 -4.64 -9.69
C LYS A 15 -7.57 -5.51 -10.45
N THR A 16 -6.28 -5.36 -10.16
CA THR A 16 -5.22 -6.14 -10.80
C THR A 16 -5.30 -7.62 -10.42
N VAL A 17 -5.56 -7.91 -9.14
CA VAL A 17 -5.79 -9.28 -8.65
C VAL A 17 -7.03 -9.90 -9.29
N ARG A 18 -8.17 -9.18 -9.32
CA ARG A 18 -9.38 -9.65 -10.00
C ARG A 18 -9.14 -9.99 -11.46
N LYS A 19 -8.36 -9.17 -12.17
CA LYS A 19 -8.00 -9.47 -13.57
C LYS A 19 -7.15 -10.72 -13.67
N LEU A 20 -6.19 -10.93 -12.76
CA LEU A 20 -5.35 -12.13 -12.72
C LEU A 20 -6.14 -13.44 -12.52
N GLU A 21 -7.36 -13.35 -12.01
CA GLU A 21 -8.27 -14.50 -11.81
C GLU A 21 -9.13 -14.82 -13.05
N GLU A 22 -9.05 -14.03 -14.12
CA GLU A 22 -9.80 -14.26 -15.36
C GLU A 22 -9.24 -15.45 -16.15
N GLU A 23 -10.12 -16.34 -16.62
CA GLU A 23 -9.75 -17.60 -17.30
C GLU A 23 -9.11 -17.40 -18.69
N GLU A 24 -9.29 -16.25 -19.33
CA GLU A 24 -8.83 -15.97 -20.71
C GLU A 24 -7.48 -15.23 -20.80
N LEU A 25 -6.72 -15.18 -19.70
CA LEU A 25 -5.43 -14.50 -19.67
C LEU A 25 -4.32 -15.27 -20.40
N THR A 26 -3.67 -14.61 -21.34
CA THR A 26 -2.42 -15.13 -21.93
C THR A 26 -1.27 -15.01 -20.95
N LEU A 27 -0.23 -15.84 -21.11
CA LEU A 27 0.96 -15.84 -20.25
C LEU A 27 1.64 -14.46 -20.17
N ASP A 28 1.72 -13.73 -21.29
CA ASP A 28 2.33 -12.40 -21.32
C ASP A 28 1.50 -11.36 -20.56
N GLN A 29 0.16 -11.42 -20.68
CA GLN A 29 -0.73 -10.56 -19.91
C GLN A 29 -0.64 -10.87 -18.42
N SER A 30 -0.63 -12.15 -18.02
CA SER A 30 -0.46 -12.57 -16.63
C SER A 30 0.87 -12.06 -16.05
N LYS A 31 1.95 -12.10 -16.82
CA LYS A 31 3.26 -11.57 -16.42
C LYS A 31 3.23 -10.06 -16.21
N ILE A 32 2.54 -9.31 -17.07
CA ILE A 32 2.41 -7.85 -16.93
C ILE A 32 1.59 -7.51 -15.68
N LEU A 33 0.41 -8.13 -15.52
CA LEU A 33 -0.46 -7.90 -14.37
C LEU A 33 0.21 -8.30 -13.05
N TYR A 34 0.97 -9.39 -13.04
CA TYR A 34 1.72 -9.81 -11.85
C TYR A 34 2.77 -8.77 -11.43
N LYS A 35 3.56 -8.26 -12.39
CA LYS A 35 4.53 -7.18 -12.11
C LYS A 35 3.86 -5.94 -11.57
N GLU A 36 2.72 -5.57 -12.13
CA GLU A 36 1.93 -4.43 -11.69
C GLU A 36 1.37 -4.63 -10.27
N GLY A 37 0.84 -5.82 -9.98
CA GLY A 37 0.39 -6.18 -8.64
C GLY A 37 1.51 -6.09 -7.60
N ILE A 38 2.72 -6.57 -7.93
CA ILE A 38 3.89 -6.42 -7.06
C ILE A 38 4.26 -4.95 -6.84
N ARG A 39 4.19 -4.12 -7.88
CA ARG A 39 4.46 -2.67 -7.76
C ARG A 39 3.46 -2.01 -6.82
N LEU A 40 2.16 -2.22 -7.05
CA LEU A 40 1.09 -1.64 -6.24
C LEU A 40 1.18 -2.10 -4.77
N ALA A 41 1.42 -3.38 -4.53
CA ALA A 41 1.60 -3.91 -3.17
C ALA A 41 2.78 -3.27 -2.44
N LYS A 42 3.90 -3.02 -3.13
CA LYS A 42 5.05 -2.30 -2.55
C LYS A 42 4.70 -0.86 -2.19
N GLU A 43 3.92 -0.18 -3.01
CA GLU A 43 3.49 1.20 -2.72
C GLU A 43 2.53 1.27 -1.54
N CYS A 44 1.57 0.34 -1.44
CA CYS A 44 0.71 0.22 -0.27
C CYS A 44 1.51 0.01 1.02
N ASN A 45 2.44 -0.95 1.01
CA ASN A 45 3.31 -1.21 2.16
C ASN A 45 4.17 -0.01 2.53
N LYS A 46 4.67 0.75 1.55
CA LYS A 46 5.44 1.96 1.80
C LYS A 46 4.61 3.00 2.57
N LEU A 47 3.38 3.28 2.11
CA LEU A 47 2.49 4.23 2.78
C LEU A 47 2.15 3.80 4.21
N LEU A 48 1.88 2.51 4.42
CA LEU A 48 1.62 1.96 5.75
C LEU A 48 2.82 2.12 6.67
N ASN A 49 4.03 1.80 6.19
CA ASN A 49 5.26 1.93 6.98
C ASN A 49 5.57 3.40 7.33
N GLU A 50 5.37 4.32 6.38
CA GLU A 50 5.55 5.76 6.63
C GLU A 50 4.56 6.26 7.69
N THR A 51 3.30 5.84 7.59
CA THR A 51 2.26 6.18 8.58
C THR A 51 2.53 5.57 9.96
N GLU A 52 2.98 4.32 10.01
CA GLU A 52 3.35 3.65 11.27
C GLU A 52 4.53 4.34 11.97
N LEU A 53 5.52 4.78 11.19
CA LEU A 53 6.66 5.53 11.71
C LEU A 53 6.20 6.85 12.34
N GLU A 54 5.38 7.63 11.62
CA GLU A 54 4.84 8.90 12.12
C GLU A 54 4.05 8.71 13.43
N ILE A 55 3.16 7.72 13.49
CA ILE A 55 2.40 7.40 14.71
C ILE A 55 3.35 7.00 15.85
N THR A 56 4.40 6.24 15.55
CA THR A 56 5.37 5.78 16.55
C THR A 56 6.19 6.96 17.11
N GLU A 57 6.58 7.91 16.27
CA GLU A 57 7.27 9.13 16.68
C GLU A 57 6.37 10.00 17.55
N LEU A 58 5.12 10.24 17.15
CA LEU A 58 4.13 10.98 17.93
C LEU A 58 3.88 10.36 19.31
N LYS A 59 3.79 9.03 19.40
CA LYS A 59 3.66 8.33 20.69
C LYS A 59 4.85 8.59 21.62
N LYS A 60 6.07 8.54 21.09
CA LYS A 60 7.29 8.84 21.86
C LYS A 60 7.32 10.29 22.32
N GLU A 61 6.87 11.24 21.50
CA GLU A 61 6.78 12.65 21.89
C GLU A 61 5.80 12.86 23.06
N ILE A 62 4.64 12.20 23.03
CA ILE A 62 3.66 12.24 24.12
C ILE A 62 4.26 11.63 25.40
N GLU A 63 4.82 10.42 25.33
CA GLU A 63 5.43 9.76 26.48
C GLU A 63 6.57 10.58 27.12
N ASN A 64 7.36 11.29 26.32
CA ASN A 64 8.42 12.18 26.83
C ASN A 64 7.88 13.47 27.45
N THR A 65 6.70 13.93 27.04
CA THR A 65 6.05 15.13 27.59
C THR A 65 5.46 14.83 28.98
N ASP A 66 4.99 13.61 29.21
CA ASP A 66 4.43 13.17 30.51
C ASP A 66 5.50 12.93 31.61
N LEU A 67 6.80 13.01 31.28
CA LEU A 67 7.92 12.80 32.21
C LEU A 67 8.58 14.12 32.68
N GLN A 68 8.06 15.28 32.30
CA GLN A 68 8.60 16.59 32.65
C GLN A 68 7.86 17.33 33.78
N ASP A 69 6.86 16.70 34.41
CA ASP A 69 6.20 17.17 35.64
C ASP A 69 6.68 16.43 36.91
#